data_AF-S3LC60-F1
#
_entry.id   AF-S3LC60-F1
#
_cell.length_a   1.000
_cell.length_b   1.000
_cell.length_c   1.000
_cell.angle_alpha   90.00
_cell.angle_beta   90.00
_cell.angle_gamma   90.00
#
_symmetry.space_group_name_H-M   'P 1'
#
loop_
_entity.id
_entity.type
_entity.pdbx_description
1 polymer ?
#
loop_
_entity_poly.entity_id
_entity_poly.type
_entity_poly.pdbx_seq_one_letter_code
_entity_poly.pdbx_strand_id
1 'polypeptide(L)'
;MKKSVFVLSILFLASAFSFASGSADAASSKAAATDAATDVKIDFRMNIAKQDYESNYFNWTLGKQETVQDKFDAVSGASLKGSTKEFNVVRYAGNAADKKAAIPAALRSLFLFPLSDWKFVEEYGLQVTNTDGALTIRFARKATAYELKTDNKGNFNILTGAKIAKDITDKIETGYMIKPEYLKEGGDPAKMSDLDWNKVPLKDDTFASDAAYHYEGTLKFALKDNVLTVNGTLNRK
;
A
#
# COMPACT_ATOMS: atom_id res chain seq x y z
N MET A 1 14.78 63.92 -31.16
CA MET A 1 14.99 65.01 -30.18
C MET A 1 13.80 65.07 -29.24
N LYS A 2 14.00 64.73 -27.96
CA LYS A 2 13.49 65.44 -26.76
C LYS A 2 13.97 64.65 -25.54
N LYS A 3 14.94 65.26 -24.87
CA LYS A 3 15.44 64.89 -23.54
C LYS A 3 14.39 65.34 -22.52
N SER A 4 14.10 64.51 -21.53
CA SER A 4 13.63 65.00 -20.22
C SER A 4 14.21 64.11 -19.13
N VAL A 5 14.68 64.81 -18.12
CA VAL A 5 15.51 64.40 -16.98
C VAL A 5 14.67 64.65 -15.71
N PHE A 6 15.09 64.06 -14.58
CA PHE A 6 14.73 64.39 -13.18
C PHE A 6 13.44 63.70 -12.64
N VAL A 7 13.34 63.19 -11.40
CA VAL A 7 14.08 63.43 -10.14
C VAL A 7 14.06 62.15 -9.28
N LEU A 8 15.17 61.87 -8.60
CA LEU A 8 15.28 60.94 -7.47
C LEU A 8 14.76 61.62 -6.19
N SER A 9 13.83 61.01 -5.46
CA SER A 9 13.49 61.46 -4.09
C SER A 9 13.44 60.26 -3.16
N ILE A 10 14.51 60.16 -2.37
CA ILE A 10 14.68 59.27 -1.24
C ILE A 10 13.85 59.86 -0.10
N LEU A 11 12.91 59.08 0.45
CA LEU A 11 12.33 59.38 1.75
C LEU A 11 12.50 58.15 2.65
N PHE A 12 13.45 58.27 3.58
CA PHE A 12 13.60 57.41 4.73
C PHE A 12 12.40 57.63 5.66
N LEU A 13 11.61 56.59 5.92
CA LEU A 13 10.80 56.52 7.13
C LEU A 13 11.18 55.25 7.88
N ALA A 14 12.00 55.44 8.91
CA ALA A 14 12.23 54.46 9.95
C ALA A 14 11.01 54.42 10.86
N SER A 15 10.29 53.30 10.87
CA SER A 15 9.36 52.96 11.93
C SER A 15 9.83 51.67 12.59
N ALA A 16 10.48 51.84 13.74
CA ALA A 16 10.78 50.78 14.67
C ALA A 16 9.47 50.22 15.25
N PHE A 17 9.22 48.93 15.05
CA PHE A 17 8.35 48.14 15.91
C PHE A 17 9.16 46.95 16.40
N SER A 18 9.54 47.02 17.67
CA SER A 18 10.02 45.87 18.44
C SER A 18 8.86 45.26 19.22
N PHE A 19 9.04 43.97 19.52
CA PHE A 19 8.31 43.10 20.45
C PHE A 19 7.08 42.35 19.90
N ALA A 20 7.30 41.09 19.50
CA ALA A 20 6.80 39.95 20.27
C ALA A 20 7.54 38.67 19.82
N SER A 21 8.33 38.12 20.73
CA SER A 21 8.88 36.77 20.68
C SER A 21 7.75 35.75 20.76
N GLY A 22 7.23 35.33 19.61
CA GLY A 22 6.46 34.10 19.48
C GLY A 22 7.41 33.02 19.00
N SER A 23 7.91 32.20 19.93
CA SER A 23 8.56 30.93 19.61
C SER A 23 7.55 30.05 18.86
N ALA A 24 7.58 30.13 17.53
CA ALA A 24 7.05 29.05 16.72
C ALA A 24 7.96 27.85 17.00
N ASP A 25 7.46 26.95 17.85
CA ASP A 25 7.96 25.59 17.97
C ASP A 25 8.08 25.04 16.54
N ALA A 26 9.29 25.13 16.01
CA ALA A 26 9.73 24.27 14.95
C ALA A 26 9.71 22.87 15.58
N ALA A 27 8.56 22.22 15.49
CA ALA A 27 8.47 20.77 15.58
C ALA A 27 9.40 20.24 14.49
N SER A 28 10.67 20.08 14.87
CA SER A 28 11.62 19.29 14.14
C SER A 28 11.02 17.89 14.14
N SER A 29 10.26 17.58 13.09
CA SER A 29 10.07 16.20 12.68
C SER A 29 11.48 15.73 12.36
N LYS A 30 12.18 15.24 13.38
CA LYS A 30 13.43 14.53 13.27
C LYS A 30 13.09 13.36 12.37
N ALA A 31 13.30 13.53 11.07
CA ALA A 31 13.19 12.47 10.09
C ALA A 31 14.07 11.36 10.65
N ALA A 32 13.42 10.33 11.19
CA ALA A 32 14.11 9.29 11.91
C ALA A 32 15.12 8.71 10.93
N ALA A 33 16.41 8.87 11.25
CA ALA A 33 17.53 8.55 10.37
C ALA A 33 17.24 7.22 9.67
N THR A 34 17.06 7.28 8.35
CA THR A 34 16.79 6.13 7.51
C THR A 34 18.06 5.30 7.52
N ASP A 35 18.02 4.12 8.15
CA ASP A 35 19.10 3.15 7.96
C ASP A 35 18.91 2.51 6.58
N ALA A 36 19.48 3.16 5.58
CA ALA A 36 19.43 2.73 4.17
C ALA A 36 19.93 1.30 3.94
N ALA A 37 20.54 0.64 4.93
CA ALA A 37 20.86 -0.78 4.87
C ALA A 37 19.65 -1.70 5.08
N THR A 38 18.54 -1.20 5.61
CA THR A 38 17.36 -2.01 6.01
C THR A 38 16.03 -1.49 5.47
N ASP A 39 16.04 -0.34 4.80
CA ASP A 39 14.88 0.17 4.07
C ASP A 39 14.50 -0.75 2.91
N VAL A 40 13.22 -0.79 2.55
CA VAL A 40 12.72 -1.62 1.47
C VAL A 40 12.16 -0.74 0.36
N LYS A 41 12.74 -0.87 -0.83
CA LYS A 41 12.17 -0.30 -2.06
C LYS A 41 11.18 -1.27 -2.67
N ILE A 42 10.01 -0.76 -3.03
CA ILE A 42 8.92 -1.48 -3.70
C ILE A 42 8.70 -0.90 -5.09
N ASP A 43 8.56 -1.78 -6.07
CA ASP A 43 8.10 -1.47 -7.43
C ASP A 43 7.18 -2.60 -7.90
N PHE A 44 5.90 -2.28 -8.04
CA PHE A 44 4.82 -3.22 -8.32
C PHE A 44 4.05 -2.75 -9.53
N ARG A 45 3.66 -3.68 -10.40
CA ARG A 45 2.74 -3.45 -11.51
C ARG A 45 1.83 -4.64 -11.70
N MET A 46 0.54 -4.36 -11.87
CA MET A 46 -0.45 -5.38 -12.16
C MET A 46 -1.56 -4.85 -13.06
N ASN A 47 -1.84 -5.54 -14.17
CA ASN A 47 -3.12 -5.43 -14.86
C ASN A 47 -4.20 -6.09 -14.00
N ILE A 48 -5.22 -5.33 -13.61
CA ILE A 48 -6.30 -5.80 -12.73
C ILE A 48 -7.56 -6.20 -13.49
N ALA A 49 -7.60 -6.04 -14.81
CA ALA A 49 -8.75 -6.38 -15.64
C ALA A 49 -8.60 -7.69 -16.40
N LYS A 50 -7.37 -8.19 -16.58
CA LYS A 50 -7.09 -9.44 -17.30
C LYS A 50 -5.72 -10.02 -16.92
N GLN A 51 -5.57 -11.31 -17.20
CA GLN A 51 -4.26 -11.99 -17.18
C GLN A 51 -3.24 -11.27 -18.06
N ASP A 52 -2.09 -10.94 -17.50
CA ASP A 52 -0.98 -10.24 -18.16
C ASP A 52 0.37 -10.66 -17.54
N TYR A 53 0.67 -11.96 -17.55
CA TYR A 53 1.85 -12.53 -16.85
C TYR A 53 3.19 -11.94 -17.33
N GLU A 54 3.28 -11.53 -18.60
CA GLU A 54 4.51 -10.94 -19.14
C GLU A 54 4.81 -9.56 -18.58
N SER A 55 3.77 -8.77 -18.32
CA SER A 55 3.91 -7.38 -17.88
C SER A 55 3.68 -7.19 -16.39
N ASN A 56 3.03 -8.12 -15.71
CA ASN A 56 2.82 -8.09 -14.26
C ASN A 56 4.12 -8.44 -13.53
N TYR A 57 4.46 -7.67 -12.50
CA TYR A 57 5.67 -7.93 -11.73
C TYR A 57 5.55 -7.41 -10.29
N PHE A 58 6.39 -7.97 -9.42
CA PHE A 58 6.68 -7.44 -8.09
C PHE A 58 8.20 -7.44 -7.88
N ASN A 59 8.77 -6.25 -7.93
CA ASN A 59 10.18 -6.01 -7.70
C ASN A 59 10.38 -5.39 -6.32
N TRP A 60 11.45 -5.81 -5.64
CA TRP A 60 11.78 -5.24 -4.34
C TRP A 60 13.29 -5.24 -4.09
N THR A 61 13.73 -4.37 -3.19
CA THR A 61 15.14 -4.27 -2.79
C THR A 61 15.20 -4.03 -1.29
N LEU A 62 15.96 -4.86 -0.58
CA LEU A 62 16.23 -4.69 0.85
C LEU A 62 17.60 -4.03 1.03
N GLY A 63 17.60 -2.79 1.49
CA GLY A 63 18.77 -1.97 1.69
C GLY A 63 19.61 -1.81 0.42
N LYS A 64 20.85 -2.29 0.48
CA LYS A 64 21.83 -2.25 -0.62
C LYS A 64 21.96 -3.57 -1.38
N GLN A 65 21.09 -4.53 -1.11
CA GLN A 65 21.09 -5.82 -1.82
C GLN A 65 20.70 -5.62 -3.29
N GLU A 66 20.95 -6.63 -4.12
CA GLU A 66 20.48 -6.65 -5.50
C GLU A 66 18.94 -6.60 -5.54
N THR A 67 18.39 -5.88 -6.51
CA THR A 67 16.94 -5.85 -6.72
C THR A 67 16.46 -7.23 -7.18
N VAL A 68 15.52 -7.80 -6.44
CA VAL A 68 14.81 -9.00 -6.88
C VAL A 68 13.76 -8.58 -7.88
N GLN A 69 13.94 -8.97 -9.15
CA GLN A 69 12.98 -8.72 -10.23
C GLN A 69 12.15 -9.98 -10.47
N ASP A 70 10.86 -9.93 -10.15
CA ASP A 70 10.04 -11.13 -10.07
C ASP A 70 8.69 -10.96 -10.77
N LYS A 71 8.22 -12.07 -11.34
CA LYS A 71 6.93 -12.19 -12.02
C LYS A 71 6.42 -13.62 -11.90
N PHE A 72 5.16 -13.83 -12.26
CA PHE A 72 4.63 -15.18 -12.39
C PHE A 72 5.30 -15.92 -13.55
N ASP A 73 5.78 -17.14 -13.28
CA ASP A 73 6.25 -18.10 -14.28
C ASP A 73 5.16 -19.14 -14.52
N ALA A 74 4.52 -19.05 -15.70
CA ALA A 74 3.45 -19.95 -16.08
C ALA A 74 3.91 -21.40 -16.28
N VAL A 75 5.21 -21.66 -16.47
CA VAL A 75 5.74 -23.01 -16.63
C VAL A 75 5.76 -23.74 -15.29
N SER A 76 6.28 -23.10 -14.25
CA SER A 76 6.29 -23.66 -12.89
C SER A 76 4.97 -23.45 -12.13
N GLY A 77 4.13 -22.51 -12.58
CA GLY A 77 2.93 -22.09 -11.85
C GLY A 77 3.26 -21.32 -10.56
N ALA A 78 4.46 -20.73 -10.48
CA ALA A 78 4.99 -20.09 -9.28
C ALA A 78 5.70 -18.77 -9.61
N SER A 79 6.21 -18.11 -8.57
CA SER A 79 7.06 -16.94 -8.71
C SER A 79 8.42 -17.31 -9.30
N LEU A 80 8.85 -16.60 -10.34
CA LEU A 80 10.09 -16.86 -11.09
C LEU A 80 11.34 -16.77 -10.21
N LYS A 81 11.38 -15.84 -9.24
CA LYS A 81 12.50 -15.65 -8.31
C LYS A 81 12.19 -16.08 -6.88
N GLY A 82 11.03 -16.67 -6.63
CA GLY A 82 10.64 -17.17 -5.31
C GLY A 82 10.25 -16.09 -4.29
N SER A 83 9.89 -14.86 -4.70
CA SER A 83 9.48 -13.79 -3.77
C SER A 83 8.26 -14.15 -2.93
N THR A 84 7.44 -15.12 -3.33
CA THR A 84 6.36 -15.67 -2.48
C THR A 84 6.86 -16.25 -1.15
N LYS A 85 8.15 -16.62 -1.07
CA LYS A 85 8.86 -17.02 0.15
C LYS A 85 9.88 -15.97 0.58
N GLU A 86 10.78 -15.55 -0.31
CA GLU A 86 11.94 -14.73 0.04
C GLU A 86 11.55 -13.34 0.57
N PHE A 87 10.42 -12.78 0.13
CA PHE A 87 9.91 -11.52 0.66
C PHE A 87 9.41 -11.62 2.12
N ASN A 88 9.43 -12.81 2.75
CA ASN A 88 9.16 -12.96 4.18
C ASN A 88 10.05 -12.10 5.07
N VAL A 89 11.28 -11.80 4.63
CA VAL A 89 12.21 -10.91 5.34
C VAL A 89 11.68 -9.48 5.50
N VAL A 90 10.67 -9.10 4.71
CA VAL A 90 9.97 -7.81 4.80
C VAL A 90 8.59 -7.98 5.42
N ARG A 91 7.88 -9.07 5.11
CA ARG A 91 6.53 -9.31 5.63
C ARG A 91 6.49 -9.52 7.14
N TYR A 92 7.55 -10.11 7.70
CA TYR A 92 7.62 -10.49 9.09
C TYR A 92 8.91 -10.02 9.75
N ALA A 93 8.79 -9.55 10.99
CA ALA A 93 9.93 -9.19 11.83
C ALA A 93 10.56 -10.43 12.45
N GLY A 94 11.84 -10.65 12.18
CA GLY A 94 12.58 -11.80 12.70
C GLY A 94 12.26 -13.09 11.94
N ASN A 95 12.01 -14.18 12.67
CA ASN A 95 11.71 -15.47 12.04
C ASN A 95 10.29 -15.48 11.47
N ALA A 96 10.16 -15.77 10.17
CA ALA A 96 8.87 -15.82 9.48
C ALA A 96 7.90 -16.85 10.06
N ALA A 97 8.41 -17.91 10.72
CA ALA A 97 7.58 -18.91 11.39
C ALA A 97 6.76 -18.31 12.56
N ASP A 98 7.28 -17.26 13.20
CA ASP A 98 6.64 -16.60 14.34
C ASP A 98 5.52 -15.64 13.90
N LYS A 99 5.43 -15.36 12.59
CA LYS A 99 4.39 -14.54 11.95
C LYS A 99 4.20 -13.16 12.60
N LYS A 100 5.25 -12.58 13.16
CA LYS A 100 5.27 -11.21 13.70
C LYS A 100 5.20 -10.23 12.54
N ALA A 101 4.02 -9.73 12.20
CA ALA A 101 3.84 -8.88 11.02
C ALA A 101 4.66 -7.59 11.14
N ALA A 102 5.48 -7.28 10.14
CA ALA A 102 6.20 -6.00 10.05
C ALA A 102 5.47 -4.98 9.15
N ILE A 103 4.52 -5.46 8.34
CA ILE A 103 3.63 -4.66 7.49
C ILE A 103 2.19 -5.22 7.52
N PRO A 104 1.16 -4.41 7.21
CA PRO A 104 -0.24 -4.82 7.19
C PRO A 104 -0.49 -6.07 6.34
N ALA A 105 -1.40 -6.93 6.77
CA ALA A 105 -1.79 -8.14 6.05
C ALA A 105 -2.31 -7.87 4.63
N ALA A 106 -3.12 -6.83 4.47
CA ALA A 106 -3.66 -6.42 3.17
C ALA A 106 -2.54 -6.13 2.17
N LEU A 107 -1.49 -5.44 2.60
CA LEU A 107 -0.33 -5.12 1.75
C LEU A 107 0.51 -6.37 1.46
N ARG A 108 0.74 -7.22 2.48
CA ARG A 108 1.43 -8.51 2.32
C ARG A 108 0.76 -9.42 1.29
N SER A 109 -0.55 -9.36 1.18
CA SER A 109 -1.32 -10.14 0.21
C SER A 109 -1.34 -9.49 -1.17
N LEU A 110 -1.55 -8.17 -1.26
CA LEU A 110 -1.57 -7.45 -2.53
C LEU A 110 -0.28 -7.67 -3.34
N PHE A 111 0.88 -7.56 -2.69
CA PHE A 111 2.18 -7.71 -3.37
C PHE A 111 2.43 -9.07 -4.01
N LEU A 112 1.66 -10.11 -3.66
CA LEU A 112 1.82 -11.45 -4.22
C LEU A 112 0.93 -11.70 -5.43
N PHE A 113 -0.03 -10.82 -5.75
CA PHE A 113 -0.92 -11.02 -6.89
C PHE A 113 -0.19 -11.10 -8.24
N PRO A 114 0.80 -10.23 -8.57
CA PRO A 114 1.57 -10.33 -9.81
C PRO A 114 2.38 -11.63 -9.94
N LEU A 115 2.59 -12.32 -8.82
CA LEU A 115 3.39 -13.53 -8.70
C LEU A 115 2.52 -14.80 -8.63
N SER A 116 1.21 -14.66 -8.82
CA SER A 116 0.23 -15.71 -8.68
C SER A 116 -0.50 -15.94 -10.00
N ASP A 117 -1.03 -17.16 -10.16
CA ASP A 117 -1.95 -17.48 -11.25
C ASP A 117 -3.17 -16.54 -11.20
N TRP A 118 -3.58 -16.06 -12.36
CA TRP A 118 -4.70 -15.12 -12.53
C TRP A 118 -6.00 -15.63 -11.90
N LYS A 119 -6.23 -16.95 -11.89
CA LYS A 119 -7.42 -17.54 -11.27
C LYS A 119 -7.56 -17.15 -9.79
N PHE A 120 -6.45 -16.93 -9.07
CA PHE A 120 -6.49 -16.51 -7.67
C PHE A 120 -6.90 -15.04 -7.53
N VAL A 121 -6.60 -14.20 -8.52
CA VAL A 121 -7.06 -12.80 -8.56
C VAL A 121 -8.58 -12.75 -8.69
N GLU A 122 -9.13 -13.61 -9.56
CA GLU A 122 -10.57 -13.76 -9.78
C GLU A 122 -11.25 -14.37 -8.56
N GLU A 123 -10.71 -15.48 -8.03
CA GLU A 123 -11.21 -16.16 -6.83
C GLU A 123 -11.26 -15.20 -5.63
N TYR A 124 -10.25 -14.34 -5.48
CA TYR A 124 -10.17 -13.39 -4.36
C TYR A 124 -10.96 -12.10 -4.59
N GLY A 125 -11.58 -11.96 -5.78
CA GLY A 125 -12.45 -10.84 -6.10
C GLY A 125 -11.76 -9.49 -6.00
N LEU A 126 -10.54 -9.35 -6.54
CA LEU A 126 -9.81 -8.08 -6.53
C LEU A 126 -10.61 -6.96 -7.20
N GLN A 127 -10.91 -5.93 -6.43
CA GLN A 127 -11.64 -4.73 -6.84
C GLN A 127 -10.78 -3.51 -6.56
N VAL A 128 -10.60 -2.65 -7.56
CA VAL A 128 -9.96 -1.34 -7.38
C VAL A 128 -10.89 -0.27 -7.91
N THR A 129 -11.17 0.71 -7.08
CA THR A 129 -11.97 1.88 -7.44
C THR A 129 -11.13 3.15 -7.23
N ASN A 130 -11.45 4.19 -8.02
CA ASN A 130 -10.84 5.50 -7.91
C ASN A 130 -11.96 6.53 -7.75
N THR A 131 -11.98 7.22 -6.62
CA THR A 131 -12.90 8.32 -6.35
C THR A 131 -12.07 9.56 -6.06
N ASP A 132 -12.11 10.56 -6.95
CA ASP A 132 -11.40 11.83 -6.81
C ASP A 132 -9.89 11.68 -6.51
N GLY A 133 -9.25 10.70 -7.15
CA GLY A 133 -7.82 10.39 -6.97
C GLY A 133 -7.51 9.50 -5.76
N ALA A 134 -8.50 9.22 -4.90
CA ALA A 134 -8.37 8.27 -3.80
C ALA A 134 -8.69 6.85 -4.29
N LEU A 135 -7.70 5.97 -4.21
CA LEU A 135 -7.87 4.57 -4.57
C LEU A 135 -8.38 3.78 -3.37
N THR A 136 -9.35 2.90 -3.62
CA THR A 136 -9.79 1.86 -2.68
C THR A 136 -9.59 0.51 -3.33
N ILE A 137 -8.70 -0.30 -2.74
CA ILE A 137 -8.35 -1.64 -3.19
C ILE A 137 -8.96 -2.62 -2.18
N ARG A 138 -9.70 -3.59 -2.69
CA ARG A 138 -10.53 -4.50 -1.90
C ARG A 138 -10.44 -5.91 -2.47
N PHE A 139 -10.25 -6.89 -1.60
CA PHE A 139 -10.24 -8.30 -1.99
C PHE A 139 -10.42 -9.17 -0.74
N ALA A 140 -10.79 -10.43 -0.93
CA ALA A 140 -10.92 -11.37 0.18
C ALA A 140 -10.31 -12.72 -0.16
N ARG A 141 -9.72 -13.36 0.85
CA ARG A 141 -9.11 -14.67 0.72
C ARG A 141 -9.49 -15.52 1.92
N LYS A 142 -10.11 -16.67 1.67
CA LYS A 142 -10.64 -17.55 2.72
C LYS A 142 -11.57 -16.71 3.63
N ALA A 143 -11.42 -16.82 4.95
CA ALA A 143 -12.19 -16.06 5.92
C ALA A 143 -11.72 -14.63 6.19
N THR A 144 -10.96 -13.99 5.29
CA THR A 144 -10.38 -12.66 5.55
C THR A 144 -10.65 -11.70 4.39
N ALA A 145 -11.22 -10.53 4.69
CA ALA A 145 -11.37 -9.41 3.77
C ALA A 145 -10.30 -8.35 4.06
N TYR A 146 -9.80 -7.71 3.00
CA TYR A 146 -8.73 -6.73 3.04
C TYR A 146 -9.15 -5.46 2.31
N GLU A 147 -8.84 -4.31 2.89
CA GLU A 147 -9.01 -3.01 2.27
C GLU A 147 -7.72 -2.19 2.38
N LEU A 148 -7.33 -1.54 1.29
CA LEU A 148 -6.27 -0.53 1.26
C LEU A 148 -6.87 0.74 0.68
N LYS A 149 -6.67 1.87 1.36
CA LYS A 149 -7.16 3.18 0.93
C LYS A 149 -6.04 4.21 0.89
N THR A 150 -5.95 4.95 -0.19
CA THR A 150 -5.01 6.07 -0.32
C THR A 150 -5.67 7.40 0.00
N ASP A 151 -4.86 8.45 0.18
CA ASP A 151 -5.34 9.81 0.05
C ASP A 151 -5.74 10.15 -1.41
N ASN A 152 -6.29 11.34 -1.62
CA ASN A 152 -6.70 11.86 -2.93
C ASN A 152 -5.55 12.12 -3.92
N LYS A 153 -4.30 11.95 -3.48
CA LYS A 153 -3.11 12.01 -4.33
C LYS A 153 -2.57 10.62 -4.61
N GLY A 154 -3.23 9.53 -4.19
CA GLY A 154 -2.73 8.17 -4.36
C GLY A 154 -1.61 7.80 -3.37
N ASN A 155 -1.42 8.56 -2.29
CA ASN A 155 -0.45 8.21 -1.26
C ASN A 155 -1.09 7.25 -0.25
N PHE A 156 -0.46 6.11 -0.06
CA PHE A 156 -0.84 5.09 0.91
C PHE A 156 0.10 5.13 2.11
N ASN A 157 -0.40 5.52 3.29
CA ASN A 157 0.33 5.42 4.54
C ASN A 157 0.20 3.99 5.09
N ILE A 158 1.31 3.29 5.26
CA ILE A 158 1.32 1.89 5.68
C ILE A 158 0.78 1.66 7.10
N LEU A 159 0.77 2.68 7.95
CA LEU A 159 0.31 2.57 9.33
C LEU A 159 -1.20 2.76 9.47
N THR A 160 -1.84 3.45 8.53
CA THR A 160 -3.24 3.89 8.68
C THR A 160 -4.12 3.58 7.47
N GLY A 161 -3.53 3.21 6.34
CA GLY A 161 -4.26 3.01 5.08
C GLY A 161 -4.87 1.63 4.91
N ALA A 162 -4.53 0.66 5.77
CA ALA A 162 -4.98 -0.72 5.66
C ALA A 162 -6.06 -1.07 6.69
N LYS A 163 -7.05 -1.83 6.25
CA LYS A 163 -8.06 -2.45 7.10
C LYS A 163 -8.25 -3.93 6.76
N ILE A 164 -8.70 -4.68 7.76
CA ILE A 164 -8.93 -6.12 7.68
C ILE A 164 -10.21 -6.49 8.43
N ALA A 165 -10.94 -7.46 7.90
CA ALA A 165 -11.97 -8.19 8.65
C ALA A 165 -11.68 -9.68 8.56
N LYS A 166 -11.89 -10.39 9.66
CA LYS A 166 -11.76 -11.85 9.74
C LYS A 166 -13.13 -12.44 9.96
N ASP A 167 -13.24 -13.75 9.74
CA ASP A 167 -14.45 -14.52 9.98
C ASP A 167 -15.65 -14.08 9.10
N ILE A 168 -15.33 -13.68 7.86
CA ILE A 168 -16.31 -13.22 6.85
C ILE A 168 -16.92 -14.36 6.01
N THR A 169 -16.42 -15.59 6.18
CA THR A 169 -16.86 -16.76 5.41
C THR A 169 -16.98 -17.98 6.31
N ASP A 170 -17.87 -18.90 5.98
CA ASP A 170 -17.87 -20.25 6.51
C ASP A 170 -16.98 -21.18 5.67
N LYS A 171 -16.22 -22.04 6.34
CA LYS A 171 -15.43 -23.08 5.67
C LYS A 171 -16.36 -24.24 5.30
N ILE A 172 -16.34 -24.63 4.04
CA ILE A 172 -17.04 -25.80 3.51
C ILE A 172 -16.02 -26.86 3.04
N GLU A 173 -16.51 -28.02 2.61
CA GLU A 173 -15.66 -29.12 2.12
C GLU A 173 -14.71 -28.68 0.99
N THR A 174 -15.22 -27.89 0.06
CA THR A 174 -14.51 -27.50 -1.17
C THR A 174 -13.90 -26.09 -1.14
N GLY A 175 -14.03 -25.36 -0.03
CA GLY A 175 -13.59 -23.95 0.02
C GLY A 175 -14.22 -23.11 1.12
N TYR A 176 -14.60 -21.89 0.76
CA TYR A 176 -15.18 -20.89 1.68
C TYR A 176 -16.38 -20.23 1.01
N MET A 177 -17.44 -20.00 1.79
CA MET A 177 -18.63 -19.27 1.35
C MET A 177 -18.83 -18.02 2.20
N ILE A 178 -19.12 -16.88 1.58
CA ILE A 178 -19.45 -15.64 2.26
C ILE A 178 -20.64 -15.85 3.19
N LYS A 179 -20.53 -15.42 4.44
CA LYS A 179 -21.65 -15.51 5.38
C LYS A 179 -22.82 -14.62 4.94
N PRO A 180 -24.08 -15.03 5.13
CA PRO A 180 -25.24 -14.28 4.64
C PRO A 180 -25.27 -12.81 5.04
N GLU A 181 -24.83 -12.47 6.25
CA GLU A 181 -24.77 -11.10 6.76
C GLU A 181 -23.76 -10.21 6.04
N TYR A 182 -22.78 -10.77 5.32
CA TYR A 182 -21.78 -10.03 4.54
C TYR A 182 -21.97 -10.16 3.03
N LEU A 183 -23.01 -10.87 2.59
CA LEU A 183 -23.33 -11.05 1.18
C LEU A 183 -24.15 -9.85 0.66
N LYS A 184 -23.87 -9.43 -0.58
CA LYS A 184 -24.72 -8.48 -1.30
C LYS A 184 -26.09 -9.08 -1.59
N GLU A 185 -27.11 -8.24 -1.70
CA GLU A 185 -28.44 -8.70 -2.12
C GLU A 185 -28.36 -9.37 -3.52
N GLY A 186 -28.89 -10.60 -3.63
CA GLY A 186 -28.83 -11.39 -4.85
C GLY A 186 -27.44 -11.91 -5.23
N GLY A 187 -26.43 -11.74 -4.37
CA GLY A 187 -25.06 -12.19 -4.62
C GLY A 187 -24.88 -13.71 -4.51
N ASP A 188 -23.78 -14.20 -5.05
CA ASP A 188 -23.34 -15.60 -4.95
C ASP A 188 -22.36 -15.77 -3.79
N PRO A 189 -22.69 -16.54 -2.73
CA PRO A 189 -21.81 -16.72 -1.59
C PRO A 189 -20.47 -17.40 -1.94
N ALA A 190 -20.36 -18.07 -3.09
CA ALA A 190 -19.11 -18.65 -3.55
C ALA A 190 -18.16 -17.64 -4.22
N LYS A 191 -18.61 -16.41 -4.53
CA LYS A 191 -17.82 -15.40 -5.23
C LYS A 191 -17.38 -14.28 -4.28
N MET A 192 -16.08 -14.22 -3.97
CA MET A 192 -15.55 -13.17 -3.07
C MET A 192 -15.81 -11.74 -3.56
N SER A 193 -16.02 -11.55 -4.86
CA SER A 193 -16.45 -10.28 -5.45
C SER A 193 -17.81 -9.78 -4.95
N ASP A 194 -18.64 -10.69 -4.41
CA ASP A 194 -20.01 -10.43 -3.98
C ASP A 194 -20.10 -10.09 -2.48
N LEU A 195 -18.96 -9.86 -1.82
CA LEU A 195 -18.90 -9.27 -0.49
C LEU A 195 -19.49 -7.86 -0.46
N ASP A 196 -20.47 -7.65 0.41
CA ASP A 196 -21.02 -6.34 0.71
C ASP A 196 -20.09 -5.60 1.67
N TRP A 197 -19.18 -4.83 1.11
CA TRP A 197 -18.20 -4.04 1.85
C TRP A 197 -18.81 -3.04 2.85
N ASN A 198 -20.09 -2.69 2.74
CA ASN A 198 -20.76 -1.83 3.73
C ASN A 198 -21.15 -2.60 5.00
N LYS A 199 -21.23 -3.94 4.92
CA LYS A 199 -21.59 -4.82 6.05
C LYS A 199 -20.36 -5.46 6.70
N VAL A 200 -19.22 -5.47 6.03
CA VAL A 200 -17.97 -6.10 6.53
C VAL A 200 -17.40 -5.29 7.72
N PRO A 201 -17.14 -5.92 8.88
CA PRO A 201 -16.67 -5.23 10.09
C PRO A 201 -15.16 -4.97 10.04
N LEU A 202 -14.75 -4.07 9.15
CA LEU A 202 -13.36 -3.69 8.94
C LEU A 202 -12.75 -3.03 10.20
N LYS A 203 -11.57 -3.52 10.60
CA LYS A 203 -10.73 -2.97 11.66
C LYS A 203 -9.38 -2.57 11.09
N ASP A 204 -8.65 -1.70 11.77
CA ASP A 204 -7.33 -1.29 11.32
C ASP A 204 -6.38 -2.51 11.24
N ASP A 205 -5.65 -2.59 10.13
CA ASP A 205 -4.66 -3.63 9.84
C ASP A 205 -3.27 -3.02 9.95
N THR A 206 -2.48 -3.54 10.89
CA THR A 206 -1.17 -2.98 11.23
C THR A 206 -0.17 -4.07 11.56
N PHE A 207 1.07 -3.66 11.85
CA PHE A 207 2.13 -4.53 12.31
C PHE A 207 1.80 -5.16 13.68
N ALA A 208 2.48 -6.24 14.04
CA ALA A 208 2.30 -6.88 15.34
C ALA A 208 2.95 -6.01 16.42
N SER A 209 2.24 -5.74 17.52
CA SER A 209 2.73 -4.87 18.61
C SER A 209 3.98 -5.41 19.31
N ASP A 210 4.26 -6.71 19.18
CA ASP A 210 5.42 -7.41 19.70
C ASP A 210 6.45 -7.77 18.61
N ALA A 211 6.33 -7.19 17.42
CA ALA A 211 7.35 -7.29 16.38
C ALA A 211 8.63 -6.56 16.80
N ALA A 212 9.79 -7.17 16.54
CA ALA A 212 11.09 -6.55 16.85
C ALA A 212 11.38 -5.28 16.04
N TYR A 213 10.67 -5.10 14.93
CA TYR A 213 10.67 -3.90 14.10
C TYR A 213 9.39 -3.87 13.26
N HIS A 214 9.06 -2.70 12.72
CA HIS A 214 8.05 -2.54 11.68
C HIS A 214 8.54 -1.63 10.57
N TYR A 215 7.77 -1.55 9.49
CA TYR A 215 8.04 -0.60 8.42
C TYR A 215 7.06 0.56 8.47
N GLU A 216 7.60 1.76 8.22
CA GLU A 216 6.85 3.00 8.09
C GLU A 216 7.11 3.64 6.73
N GLY A 217 6.25 4.58 6.35
CA GLY A 217 6.42 5.37 5.14
C GLY A 217 5.16 5.40 4.30
N THR A 218 5.33 5.96 3.12
CA THR A 218 4.25 6.17 2.15
C THR A 218 4.60 5.51 0.84
N LEU A 219 3.67 4.72 0.33
CA LEU A 219 3.74 4.15 -1.01
C LEU A 219 2.85 4.95 -1.95
N LYS A 220 3.32 5.17 -3.17
CA LYS A 220 2.56 5.81 -4.24
C LYS A 220 1.79 4.76 -5.02
N PHE A 221 0.47 4.78 -4.90
CA PHE A 221 -0.44 3.99 -5.71
C PHE A 221 -0.93 4.84 -6.88
N ALA A 222 -1.08 4.21 -8.04
CA ALA A 222 -1.73 4.81 -9.19
C ALA A 222 -2.49 3.74 -9.99
N LEU A 223 -3.61 4.13 -10.58
CA LEU A 223 -4.39 3.28 -11.48
C LEU A 223 -4.55 4.02 -12.81
N LYS A 224 -4.07 3.42 -13.89
CA LYS A 224 -4.23 3.93 -15.25
C LYS A 224 -4.47 2.78 -16.21
N ASP A 225 -5.49 2.87 -17.06
CA ASP A 225 -5.81 1.86 -18.08
C ASP A 225 -5.88 0.42 -17.51
N ASN A 226 -6.50 0.28 -16.32
CA ASN A 226 -6.57 -0.97 -15.55
C ASN A 226 -5.22 -1.54 -15.08
N VAL A 227 -4.16 -0.73 -15.06
CA VAL A 227 -2.87 -1.09 -14.49
C VAL A 227 -2.70 -0.39 -13.15
N LEU A 228 -2.68 -1.17 -12.08
CA LEU A 228 -2.32 -0.73 -10.73
C LEU A 228 -0.81 -0.75 -10.58
N THR A 229 -0.22 0.37 -10.17
CA THR A 229 1.20 0.46 -9.81
C THR A 229 1.35 0.87 -8.36
N VAL A 230 2.33 0.30 -7.66
CA VAL A 230 2.69 0.69 -6.29
C VAL A 230 4.20 0.88 -6.20
N ASN A 231 4.64 2.07 -5.81
CA ASN A 231 6.06 2.43 -5.78
C ASN A 231 6.42 3.20 -4.52
N GLY A 232 7.60 2.94 -3.96
CA GLY A 232 8.11 3.77 -2.87
C GLY A 232 9.17 3.06 -2.03
N THR A 233 9.63 3.76 -1.00
CA THR A 233 10.56 3.22 -0.01
C THR A 233 9.89 3.21 1.35
N LEU A 234 9.95 2.04 2.00
CA LEU A 234 9.52 1.84 3.37
C LEU A 234 10.76 1.81 4.27
N ASN A 235 10.70 2.53 5.39
CA ASN A 235 11.82 2.63 6.32
C ASN A 235 11.57 1.74 7.52
N ARG A 236 12.59 1.00 7.95
CA ARG A 236 12.48 0.16 9.15
C ARG A 236 12.54 1.03 10.41
N LYS A 237 11.75 0.67 11.42
CA LYS A 237 11.72 1.29 12.75
C LYS A 237 11.84 0.26 13.86
#